data_AF-A0A3C1XBG1-F1
#
_entry.id   AF-A0A3C1XBG1-F1
#
_cell.length_a   1.000
_cell.length_b   1.000
_cell.length_c   1.000
_cell.angle_alpha   90.00
_cell.angle_beta   90.00
_cell.angle_gamma   90.00
#
_symmetry.space_group_name_H-M   'P 1'
#
loop_
_entity.id
_entity.type
_entity.pdbx_description
1 polymer ?
#
loop_
_entity_poly.entity_id
_entity_poly.type
_entity_poly.pdbx_seq_one_letter_code
_entity_poly.pdbx_strand_id
1 'polypeptide(L)'
;ARVSEICSLTPDAVNLANHTVNIFGKGSRERIIQIENPDVLKALNNYYETFRDDICKSGFFFVNKLHHRLTEQSVRAMINNQAVAIGYEKRITPHMFRH
;
A
#
# COMPACT_ATOMS: atom_id res chain seq x y z
N ALA A 1 0.58 -3.23 -8.99
CA ALA A 1 -0.85 -3.05 -8.65
C ALA A 1 -1.25 -1.58 -8.82
N ARG A 2 -2.54 -1.25 -8.98
CA ARG A 2 -3.00 0.16 -8.94
C ARG A 2 -3.03 0.65 -7.48
N VAL A 3 -2.86 1.95 -7.27
CA VAL A 3 -2.93 2.53 -5.91
C VAL A 3 -4.30 2.32 -5.28
N SER A 4 -5.38 2.42 -6.06
CA SER A 4 -6.73 2.11 -5.60
C SER A 4 -6.84 0.74 -4.93
N GLU A 5 -6.18 -0.26 -5.52
CA GLU A 5 -6.20 -1.64 -5.07
C GLU A 5 -5.32 -1.84 -3.82
N ILE A 6 -4.19 -1.11 -3.73
CA ILE A 6 -3.30 -1.12 -2.56
C ILE A 6 -3.99 -0.44 -1.36
N CYS A 7 -4.61 0.73 -1.59
CA CYS A 7 -5.36 1.47 -0.58
C CYS A 7 -6.57 0.70 -0.03
N SER A 8 -7.08 -0.28 -0.77
CA SER A 8 -8.21 -1.13 -0.37
C SER A 8 -7.81 -2.47 0.22
N LEU A 9 -6.52 -2.74 0.43
CA LEU A 9 -6.07 -4.00 1.03
C LEU A 9 -6.62 -4.12 2.45
N THR A 10 -7.19 -5.28 2.75
CA THR A 10 -7.57 -5.69 4.10
C THR A 10 -6.41 -6.42 4.77
N PRO A 11 -6.43 -6.59 6.10
CA PRO A 11 -5.41 -7.37 6.81
C PRO A 11 -5.32 -8.80 6.29
N ASP A 12 -6.47 -9.44 6.05
CA ASP A 12 -6.57 -10.82 5.56
C ASP A 12 -6.04 -10.99 4.13
N ALA A 13 -6.00 -9.89 3.36
CA ALA A 13 -5.45 -9.90 2.02
C ALA A 13 -3.91 -9.92 2.00
N VAL A 14 -3.24 -9.68 3.13
CA VAL A 14 -1.78 -9.62 3.23
C VAL A 14 -1.29 -10.78 4.10
N ASN A 15 -0.66 -11.77 3.48
CA ASN A 15 -0.09 -12.91 4.19
C ASN A 15 1.43 -12.78 4.24
N LEU A 16 1.92 -12.19 5.32
CA LEU A 16 3.36 -11.98 5.54
C LEU A 16 4.12 -13.27 5.86
N ALA A 17 3.44 -14.35 6.27
CA ALA A 17 4.08 -15.65 6.48
C ALA A 17 4.36 -16.37 5.15
N ASN A 18 3.43 -16.27 4.20
CA ASN A 18 3.56 -16.87 2.87
C ASN A 18 4.13 -15.90 1.82
N HIS A 19 4.47 -14.68 2.23
CA HIS A 19 4.96 -13.60 1.38
C HIS A 19 4.02 -13.29 0.20
N THR A 20 2.71 -13.31 0.44
CA THR A 20 1.68 -13.08 -0.59
C THR A 20 0.75 -11.93 -0.27
N VAL A 21 0.27 -11.25 -1.32
CA VAL A 21 -0.79 -10.25 -1.24
C VAL A 21 -1.88 -10.57 -2.26
N ASN A 22 -3.10 -10.75 -1.77
CA ASN A 22 -4.28 -10.99 -2.57
C ASN A 22 -4.92 -9.66 -2.96
N ILE A 23 -5.05 -9.40 -4.25
CA ILE A 23 -5.62 -8.16 -4.76
C ILE A 23 -6.93 -8.43 -5.48
N PHE A 24 -7.98 -7.74 -5.04
CA PHE A 24 -9.29 -7.73 -5.65
C PHE A 24 -9.37 -6.64 -6.72
N GLY A 25 -9.44 -7.04 -7.98
CA GLY A 25 -9.60 -6.15 -9.13
C GLY A 25 -11.07 -5.92 -9.51
N LYS A 26 -11.28 -4.98 -10.45
CA LYS A 26 -12.61 -4.71 -11.04
C LYS A 26 -13.16 -5.99 -11.69
N GLY A 27 -14.40 -6.36 -11.32
CA GLY A 27 -15.08 -7.56 -11.81
C GLY A 27 -14.79 -8.84 -11.00
N SER A 28 -14.48 -8.69 -9.70
CA SER A 28 -14.19 -9.80 -8.77
C SER A 28 -13.05 -10.71 -9.22
N ARG A 29 -12.10 -10.17 -10.00
CA ARG A 29 -10.90 -10.90 -10.39
C ARG A 29 -9.87 -10.78 -9.28
N GLU A 30 -9.62 -11.89 -8.62
CA GLU A 30 -8.55 -12.03 -7.65
C GLU A 30 -7.22 -12.31 -8.35
N ARG A 31 -6.15 -11.75 -7.81
CA ARG A 31 -4.79 -12.13 -8.19
C ARG A 31 -3.91 -12.14 -6.95
N ILE A 32 -3.05 -13.13 -6.86
CA ILE A 32 -2.04 -13.25 -5.80
C ILE A 32 -0.75 -12.64 -6.34
N ILE A 33 -0.15 -11.74 -5.56
CA ILE A 33 1.18 -11.20 -5.83
C ILE A 33 2.14 -11.77 -4.79
N GLN A 34 3.21 -12.41 -5.27
CA GLN A 34 4.32 -12.83 -4.43
C GLN A 34 5.24 -11.64 -4.14
N ILE A 35 5.64 -11.48 -2.89
CA ILE A 35 6.64 -10.50 -2.46
C ILE A 35 7.96 -11.24 -2.24
N GLU A 36 8.87 -11.15 -3.21
CA GLU A 36 10.17 -11.81 -3.11
C GLU A 36 11.25 -10.93 -2.47
N ASN A 37 11.03 -9.61 -2.43
CA ASN A 37 12.00 -8.66 -1.90
C ASN A 37 11.99 -8.66 -0.36
N PRO A 38 13.10 -9.04 0.31
CA PRO A 38 13.18 -9.08 1.78
C PRO A 38 13.00 -7.73 2.45
N ASP A 39 13.46 -6.64 1.83
CA ASP A 39 13.33 -5.29 2.37
C ASP A 39 11.86 -4.85 2.39
N VAL A 40 11.09 -5.25 1.37
CA VAL A 40 9.64 -4.99 1.32
C VAL A 40 8.93 -5.78 2.41
N LEU A 41 9.27 -7.06 2.61
CA LEU A 41 8.71 -7.88 3.68
C LEU A 41 9.01 -7.31 5.06
N LYS A 42 10.25 -6.87 5.29
CA LYS A 42 10.65 -6.22 6.53
C LYS A 42 9.87 -4.92 6.76
N ALA A 43 9.72 -4.09 5.73
CA ALA A 43 8.95 -2.86 5.82
C ALA A 43 7.47 -3.12 6.14
N LEU A 44 6.86 -4.13 5.50
CA LEU A 44 5.47 -4.52 5.76
C LEU A 44 5.27 -5.10 7.16
N ASN A 45 6.18 -5.95 7.63
CA ASN A 45 6.14 -6.48 9.00
C ASN A 45 6.25 -5.35 10.03
N ASN A 46 7.23 -4.46 9.88
CA ASN A 46 7.39 -3.32 10.77
C ASN A 46 6.15 -2.41 10.77
N TYR A 47 5.56 -2.18 9.59
CA TYR A 47 4.34 -1.42 9.45
C TYR A 47 3.17 -2.09 10.17
N TYR A 48 2.97 -3.40 9.95
CA TYR A 48 1.90 -4.16 10.58
C TYR A 48 2.00 -4.13 12.11
N GLU A 49 3.18 -4.37 12.67
CA GLU A 49 3.40 -4.33 14.12
C GLU A 49 3.17 -2.93 14.70
N THR A 50 3.61 -1.88 13.99
CA THR A 50 3.47 -0.48 14.46
C THR A 50 2.01 -0.02 14.48
N PHE A 51 1.21 -0.43 13.49
CA PHE A 51 -0.16 0.05 13.28
C PHE A 51 -1.22 -1.02 13.56
N ARG A 52 -0.87 -2.11 14.25
CA ARG A 52 -1.73 -3.28 14.44
C ARG A 52 -3.14 -2.93 14.95
N ASP A 53 -3.22 -2.06 15.95
CA ASP A 53 -4.48 -1.64 16.54
C ASP A 53 -5.34 -0.82 15.56
N ASP A 54 -4.70 0.06 14.79
CA ASP A 54 -5.40 0.91 13.80
C ASP A 54 -5.87 0.09 12.59
N ILE A 55 -5.05 -0.88 12.18
CA ILE A 55 -5.39 -1.84 11.14
C ILE A 55 -6.62 -2.66 11.56
N CYS A 56 -6.63 -3.13 12.80
CA CYS A 56 -7.77 -3.87 13.37
C CYS A 56 -9.03 -3.00 13.45
N LYS A 57 -8.92 -1.75 13.92
CA LYS A 57 -10.05 -0.82 14.05
C LYS A 57 -10.60 -0.34 12.70
N SER A 58 -9.73 -0.08 11.74
CA SER A 58 -10.12 0.48 10.44
C SER A 58 -10.57 -0.59 9.45
N GLY A 59 -10.12 -1.84 9.60
CA GLY A 59 -10.36 -2.93 8.65
C GLY A 59 -9.51 -2.83 7.39
N PHE A 60 -8.52 -1.93 7.33
CA PHE A 60 -7.62 -1.75 6.18
C PHE A 60 -6.18 -1.94 6.60
N PHE A 61 -5.38 -2.55 5.72
CA PHE A 61 -3.96 -2.78 5.97
C PHE A 61 -3.18 -1.47 6.03
N PHE A 62 -3.49 -0.49 5.17
CA PHE A 62 -2.81 0.82 5.18
C PHE A 62 -3.69 1.91 5.79
N VAL A 63 -3.19 2.52 6.86
CA VAL A 63 -3.80 3.65 7.56
C VAL A 63 -3.02 4.95 7.36
N ASN A 64 -3.72 6.07 7.46
CA ASN A 64 -3.15 7.42 7.42
C ASN A 64 -2.81 7.91 8.84
N LYS A 65 -2.26 9.14 8.95
CA LYS A 65 -1.90 9.78 10.23
C LYS A 65 -3.09 10.07 11.17
N LEU A 66 -4.31 9.94 10.68
CA LEU A 66 -5.55 10.07 11.45
C LEU A 66 -6.17 8.70 11.77
N HIS A 67 -5.41 7.60 11.61
CA HIS A 67 -5.84 6.23 11.90
C HIS A 67 -7.05 5.77 11.05
N HIS A 68 -7.26 6.40 9.89
CA HIS A 68 -8.27 6.01 8.91
C HIS A 68 -7.62 5.39 7.68
N ARG A 69 -8.41 4.76 6.80
CA ARG A 69 -7.93 4.19 5.54
C ARG A 69 -7.07 5.20 4.75
N LEU A 70 -5.91 4.76 4.30
CA LEU A 70 -5.05 5.53 3.41
C LEU A 70 -5.74 5.71 2.05
N THR A 71 -5.94 6.95 1.62
CA THR A 71 -6.63 7.24 0.35
C THR A 71 -5.65 7.34 -0.82
N GLU A 72 -6.14 7.10 -2.03
CA GLU A 72 -5.33 7.28 -3.24
C GLU A 72 -4.78 8.70 -3.39
N GLN A 73 -5.58 9.70 -2.99
CA GLN A 73 -5.17 11.10 -3.04
C GLN A 73 -4.04 11.37 -2.04
N SER A 74 -4.11 10.78 -0.85
CA SER A 74 -3.03 10.84 0.14
C SER A 74 -1.74 10.22 -0.41
N VAL A 75 -1.82 9.05 -1.05
CA VAL A 75 -0.65 8.40 -1.67
C VAL A 75 -0.07 9.27 -2.79
N ARG A 76 -0.90 9.83 -3.66
CA ARG A 76 -0.45 10.75 -4.72
C ARG A 76 0.24 11.98 -4.14
N ALA A 77 -0.30 12.56 -3.08
CA ALA A 77 0.31 13.70 -2.41
C ALA A 77 1.66 13.33 -1.78
N MET A 78 1.76 12.17 -1.12
CA MET A 78 3.01 11.66 -0.54
C MET A 78 4.09 11.48 -1.61
N ILE A 79 3.76 10.86 -2.74
CA ILE A 79 4.70 10.66 -3.85
C ILE A 79 5.15 12.00 -4.44
N ASN A 80 4.23 12.94 -4.68
CA ASN A 80 4.58 14.26 -5.21
C ASN A 80 5.46 15.04 -4.23
N ASN A 81 5.16 15.01 -2.94
CA ASN A 81 5.98 15.69 -1.93
C ASN A 81 7.40 15.12 -1.89
N GLN A 82 7.54 13.80 -2.00
CA GLN A 82 8.85 13.15 -2.07
C GLN A 82 9.62 13.54 -3.35
N ALA A 83 8.94 13.61 -4.50
CA ALA A 83 9.54 14.03 -5.76
C ALA A 83 10.05 15.49 -5.70
N VAL A 84 9.25 16.38 -5.11
CA VAL A 84 9.64 17.78 -4.88
C VAL A 84 10.84 17.87 -3.92
N ALA A 85 10.84 17.09 -2.84
CA ALA A 85 11.92 17.10 -1.85
C ALA A 85 13.29 16.67 -2.43
N ILE A 86 13.31 15.82 -3.45
CA ILE A 86 14.53 15.40 -4.14
C ILE A 86 14.87 16.27 -5.37
N GLY A 87 14.13 17.35 -5.61
CA GLY A 87 14.35 18.26 -6.75
C GLY A 87 13.91 17.67 -8.10
N TYR A 88 13.04 16.67 -8.11
CA TYR A 88 12.55 16.08 -9.36
C TYR A 88 11.37 16.88 -9.92
N GLU A 89 11.61 17.62 -11.00
CA GLU A 89 10.64 18.58 -11.56
C GLU A 89 9.46 17.93 -12.27
N LYS A 90 9.56 16.65 -12.66
CA LYS A 90 8.46 15.96 -13.34
C LYS A 90 7.46 15.41 -12.34
N ARG A 91 6.17 15.64 -12.60
CA ARG A 91 5.08 15.07 -11.81
C ARG A 91 5.09 13.55 -11.90
N ILE A 92 5.47 12.89 -10.81
CA ILE A 92 5.40 11.43 -10.69
C ILE A 92 3.98 11.04 -10.29
N THR A 93 3.34 10.19 -11.09
CA THR A 93 2.04 9.62 -10.73
C THR A 93 2.19 8.13 -10.44
N PRO A 94 1.32 7.52 -9.61
CA PRO A 94 1.40 6.10 -9.35
C PRO A 94 1.25 5.21 -10.59
N HIS A 95 0.63 5.72 -11.64
CA HIS A 95 0.56 5.02 -12.92
C HIS A 95 1.95 4.87 -13.55
N MET A 96 2.87 5.81 -13.33
CA MET A 96 4.24 5.74 -13.84
C MET A 96 5.08 4.67 -13.14
N PHE A 97 4.81 4.36 -11.86
CA PHE A 97 5.48 3.24 -11.18
C PHE A 97 4.96 1.87 -11.61
N ARG A 98 3.80 1.84 -12.25
CA ARG A 98 3.20 0.60 -12.74
C ARG A 98 3.74 0.20 -14.11
N HIS A 99 4.21 1.17 -14.91
CA HIS A 99 4.90 0.94 -16.19
C HIS A 99 6.40 0.87 -15.94
#